data_AF-A0A8S1LUH7-F1
#
_entry.id   AF-A0A8S1LUH7-F1
#
_cell.length_a   1.000
_cell.length_b   1.000
_cell.length_c   1.000
_cell.angle_alpha   90.00
_cell.angle_beta   90.00
_cell.angle_gamma   90.00
#
_symmetry.space_group_name_H-M   'P 1'
#
loop_
_entity.id
_entity.type
_entity.pdbx_description
1 polymer ?
#
loop_
_entity_poly.entity_id
_entity_poly.type
_entity_poly.pdbx_seq_one_letter_code
_entity_poly.pdbx_strand_id
1 'polypeptide(L)'
;MGNCLKEYNYRSSLSDCSRKEIFEQEPNNQKAYRKRAKSRLLSQVQSIIIKEDPETEQDQNSSFELNSQFQIEHSATIKFTRLPQGLKMEKHHQIKLYNLHTQRYLHSHAIKHEHNKSNEVSTCNNCNYEYDWWQIIWINNKTYIYHPITQTYLKCLQTINDMGEVGCLQNDMDEWEIIADDEEIKQYSIIKLKHLCTGLYLHTQPYQSKIENQHIVSVCKPDVANALWRITDMQ
;
A
#
# COMPACT_ATOMS: atom_id res chain seq x y z
N MET A 1 16.09 -50.43 46.56
CA MET A 1 17.43 -50.99 46.33
C MET A 1 17.49 -51.36 44.86
N GLY A 2 18.41 -50.97 43.99
CA GLY A 2 19.62 -50.16 44.06
C GLY A 2 20.05 -49.89 42.60
N ASN A 3 20.80 -48.81 42.41
CA ASN A 3 21.20 -48.22 41.13
C ASN A 3 21.96 -49.18 40.20
N CYS A 4 21.86 -48.95 38.89
CA CYS A 4 22.89 -49.37 37.93
C CYS A 4 23.08 -48.28 36.86
N LEU A 5 24.23 -47.59 36.95
CA LEU A 5 24.78 -46.66 35.97
C LEU A 5 25.30 -47.41 34.74
N LYS A 6 25.08 -46.84 33.55
CA LYS A 6 26.02 -46.99 32.41
C LYS A 6 26.08 -45.67 31.64
N GLU A 7 27.21 -44.98 31.83
CA GLU A 7 27.73 -43.98 30.90
C GLU A 7 28.26 -44.69 29.64
N TYR A 8 28.03 -44.09 28.48
CA TYR A 8 28.89 -44.28 27.32
C TYR A 8 29.22 -42.92 26.69
N ASN A 9 30.52 -42.76 26.48
CA ASN A 9 31.22 -41.59 25.98
C ASN A 9 31.13 -41.42 24.45
N TYR A 10 30.95 -40.17 24.04
CA TYR A 10 31.71 -39.41 23.03
C TYR A 10 32.03 -39.94 21.60
N ARG A 11 31.87 -38.98 20.68
CA ARG A 11 32.56 -38.70 19.39
C ARG A 11 31.92 -39.14 18.07
N SER A 12 31.43 -38.14 17.33
CA SER A 12 31.51 -38.03 15.86
C SER A 12 31.61 -36.53 15.53
N SER A 13 32.82 -36.02 15.32
CA SER A 13 33.40 -35.67 14.00
C SER A 13 32.84 -34.38 13.38
N LEU A 14 33.25 -33.23 13.94
CA LEU A 14 33.35 -31.99 13.18
C LEU A 14 34.66 -32.07 12.40
N SER A 15 34.58 -32.26 11.09
CA SER A 15 35.73 -32.08 10.21
C SER A 15 36.00 -30.58 10.05
N ASP A 16 37.19 -30.20 10.50
CA ASP A 16 37.84 -28.90 10.36
C ASP A 16 37.74 -28.34 8.94
N CYS A 17 37.12 -27.17 8.80
CA CYS A 17 37.32 -26.32 7.63
C CYS A 17 38.62 -25.53 7.80
N SER A 18 39.57 -25.78 6.91
CA SER A 18 40.83 -25.03 6.84
C SER A 18 40.56 -23.58 6.41
N ARG A 19 40.83 -22.67 7.33
CA ARG A 19 40.85 -21.21 7.15
C ARG A 19 42.02 -20.86 6.22
N LYS A 20 41.74 -20.41 5.01
CA LYS A 20 42.76 -19.82 4.14
C LYS A 20 42.96 -18.35 4.52
N GLU A 21 44.11 -18.09 5.11
CA GLU A 21 44.72 -16.78 5.27
C GLU A 21 44.92 -16.13 3.89
N ILE A 22 44.50 -14.87 3.73
CA ILE A 22 45.02 -14.00 2.69
C ILE A 22 45.68 -12.84 3.41
N PHE A 23 47.00 -12.78 3.24
CA PHE A 23 47.91 -11.80 3.82
C PHE A 23 47.63 -10.38 3.31
N GLU A 24 47.76 -9.44 4.24
CA GLU A 24 48.01 -8.02 3.96
C GLU A 24 49.36 -7.84 3.26
N GLN A 25 49.40 -7.05 2.18
CA GLN A 25 50.57 -6.28 1.77
C GLN A 25 50.10 -4.93 1.19
N GLU A 26 50.41 -3.84 1.90
CA GLU A 26 50.45 -2.50 1.30
C GLU A 26 51.61 -2.41 0.29
N PRO A 27 51.52 -1.52 -0.72
CA PRO A 27 52.30 -0.29 -0.59
C PRO A 27 51.65 0.99 -1.17
N ASN A 28 51.83 2.07 -0.41
CA ASN A 28 52.16 3.44 -0.83
C ASN A 28 51.39 4.14 -1.99
N ASN A 29 50.66 5.18 -1.57
CA ASN A 29 50.75 6.56 -2.06
C ASN A 29 50.83 6.81 -3.57
N GLN A 30 49.71 7.26 -4.16
CA GLN A 30 49.71 8.44 -5.03
C GLN A 30 48.33 9.11 -5.10
N LYS A 31 48.32 10.41 -4.80
CA LYS A 31 47.18 11.32 -4.88
C LYS A 31 46.65 11.41 -6.32
N ALA A 32 45.35 11.16 -6.50
CA ALA A 32 44.63 11.61 -7.69
C ALA A 32 43.31 12.26 -7.26
N TYR A 33 43.34 13.59 -7.15
CA TYR A 33 42.15 14.43 -7.10
C TYR A 33 41.33 14.21 -8.38
N ARG A 34 40.11 13.65 -8.26
CA ARG A 34 39.09 13.78 -9.30
C ARG A 34 37.92 14.62 -8.78
N LYS A 35 38.01 15.92 -9.09
CA LYS A 35 36.87 16.83 -9.13
C LYS A 35 35.86 16.28 -10.15
N ARG A 36 34.65 15.91 -9.72
CA ARG A 36 33.50 15.78 -10.64
C ARG A 36 32.61 17.00 -10.48
N ALA A 37 32.36 17.62 -11.62
CA ALA A 37 31.75 18.93 -11.79
C ALA A 37 30.27 18.95 -11.35
N LYS A 38 29.87 20.07 -10.76
CA LYS A 38 28.47 20.47 -10.58
C LYS A 38 27.84 20.65 -11.97
N SER A 39 26.83 19.87 -12.34
CA SER A 39 25.96 20.26 -13.45
C SER A 39 24.93 21.26 -12.93
N ARG A 40 25.09 22.52 -13.36
CA ARG A 40 24.02 23.50 -13.40
C ARG A 40 23.31 23.31 -14.73
N LEU A 41 22.03 22.98 -14.71
CA LEU A 41 21.13 23.33 -15.82
C LEU A 41 19.90 24.02 -15.22
N LEU A 42 19.80 25.31 -15.52
CA LEU A 42 18.69 26.18 -15.19
C LEU A 42 17.63 26.12 -16.31
N SER A 43 16.39 26.25 -15.85
CA SER A 43 15.15 26.69 -16.52
C SER A 43 15.14 26.85 -18.05
N GLN A 44 14.25 26.08 -18.68
CA GLN A 44 13.52 26.55 -19.86
C GLN A 44 12.04 26.23 -19.66
N VAL A 45 11.31 27.21 -19.12
CA VAL A 45 9.85 27.31 -19.27
C VAL A 45 9.63 27.83 -20.69
N GLN A 46 9.10 26.98 -21.58
CA GLN A 46 8.55 27.45 -22.85
C GLN A 46 7.08 27.74 -22.65
N SER A 47 6.73 29.03 -22.74
CA SER A 47 5.36 29.53 -22.83
C SER A 47 4.71 29.02 -24.12
N ILE A 48 3.64 28.24 -24.00
CA ILE A 48 2.80 27.90 -25.16
C ILE A 48 1.73 28.97 -25.28
N ILE A 49 1.84 29.79 -26.32
CA ILE A 49 0.78 30.67 -26.82
C ILE A 49 -0.09 29.78 -27.72
N ILE A 50 -1.35 29.55 -27.38
CA ILE A 50 -2.32 28.91 -28.28
C ILE A 50 -3.24 30.02 -28.80
N LYS A 51 -3.20 30.21 -30.12
CA LYS A 51 -4.11 31.07 -30.88
C LYS A 51 -5.38 30.26 -31.19
N GLU A 52 -6.53 30.90 -31.08
CA GLU A 52 -7.85 30.35 -31.44
C GLU A 52 -8.11 30.37 -32.96
N ASP A 53 -8.78 29.28 -33.41
CA ASP A 53 -9.73 29.10 -34.53
C ASP A 53 -9.26 29.13 -36.01
N PRO A 54 -10.03 28.55 -36.99
CA PRO A 54 -11.18 27.62 -36.93
C PRO A 54 -11.12 26.38 -37.89
N GLU A 55 -12.02 25.42 -37.63
CA GLU A 55 -12.74 24.44 -38.51
C GLU A 55 -12.13 23.90 -39.83
N THR A 56 -11.97 22.57 -39.97
CA THR A 56 -12.77 21.67 -40.88
C THR A 56 -12.31 20.19 -40.89
N GLU A 57 -13.31 19.32 -40.69
CA GLU A 57 -13.58 17.92 -41.12
C GLU A 57 -12.51 16.84 -41.49
N GLN A 58 -12.77 15.66 -40.89
CA GLN A 58 -12.83 14.28 -41.44
C GLN A 58 -11.68 13.25 -41.32
N ASP A 59 -12.06 12.15 -40.64
CA ASP A 59 -11.80 10.72 -40.83
C ASP A 59 -10.65 9.93 -40.14
N GLN A 60 -11.10 9.09 -39.19
CA GLN A 60 -10.81 7.66 -38.95
C GLN A 60 -9.37 7.16 -38.76
N ASN A 61 -8.99 6.81 -37.51
CA ASN A 61 -8.81 5.40 -37.08
C ASN A 61 -8.23 5.24 -35.65
N SER A 62 -8.88 4.33 -34.91
CA SER A 62 -8.34 3.38 -33.90
C SER A 62 -7.28 3.82 -32.88
N SER A 63 -7.70 4.02 -31.62
CA SER A 63 -7.28 3.26 -30.42
C SER A 63 -7.72 4.01 -29.16
N PHE A 64 -8.71 3.45 -28.45
CA PHE A 64 -9.17 3.99 -27.16
C PHE A 64 -8.20 3.54 -26.05
N GLU A 65 -7.12 4.29 -25.83
CA GLU A 65 -6.45 4.32 -24.53
C GLU A 65 -7.13 5.37 -23.66
N LEU A 66 -7.91 4.92 -22.66
CA LEU A 66 -8.51 5.79 -21.64
C LEU A 66 -7.43 6.24 -20.64
N ASN A 67 -6.54 7.12 -21.08
CA ASN A 67 -5.69 7.92 -20.21
C ASN A 67 -6.54 9.05 -19.61
N SER A 68 -7.23 8.82 -18.49
CA SER A 68 -7.83 9.91 -17.72
C SER A 68 -6.81 10.46 -16.71
N GLN A 69 -5.97 11.36 -17.19
CA GLN A 69 -5.08 12.18 -16.39
C GLN A 69 -5.93 13.26 -15.70
N PHE A 70 -6.37 12.99 -14.47
CA PHE A 70 -7.07 14.00 -13.66
C PHE A 70 -6.05 14.99 -13.08
N GLN A 71 -5.93 16.16 -13.71
CA GLN A 71 -5.35 17.34 -13.07
C GLN A 71 -6.34 17.83 -12.01
N ILE A 72 -5.88 17.84 -10.75
CA ILE A 72 -6.65 18.36 -9.62
C ILE A 72 -6.42 19.87 -9.59
N GLU A 73 -7.33 20.63 -10.20
CA GLU A 73 -7.45 22.06 -9.94
C GLU A 73 -8.31 22.29 -8.69
N HIS A 74 -7.79 23.15 -7.81
CA HIS A 74 -8.47 23.56 -6.59
C HIS A 74 -9.82 24.20 -6.94
N SER A 75 -10.87 23.75 -6.25
CA SER A 75 -12.22 24.32 -6.28
C SER A 75 -13.05 24.05 -7.55
N ALA A 76 -13.35 22.79 -7.82
CA ALA A 76 -14.46 22.43 -8.71
C ALA A 76 -15.41 21.46 -7.98
N THR A 77 -16.67 21.85 -7.84
CA THR A 77 -17.77 20.95 -7.48
C THR A 77 -17.79 19.82 -8.50
N ILE A 78 -17.30 18.64 -8.13
CA ILE A 78 -17.23 17.47 -9.00
C ILE A 78 -18.68 17.05 -9.31
N LYS A 79 -19.19 17.43 -10.49
CA LYS A 79 -20.42 16.87 -11.02
C LYS A 79 -20.10 15.49 -11.56
N PHE A 80 -20.33 14.46 -10.74
CA PHE A 80 -20.28 13.07 -11.16
C PHE A 80 -21.38 12.81 -12.21
N THR A 81 -21.02 12.86 -13.49
CA THR A 81 -21.78 12.19 -14.54
C THR A 81 -21.87 10.71 -14.16
N ARG A 82 -23.10 10.22 -13.92
CA ARG A 82 -23.41 8.87 -13.43
C ARG A 82 -22.59 7.82 -14.20
N LEU A 83 -21.55 7.31 -13.54
CA LEU A 83 -20.85 6.08 -13.94
C LEU A 83 -21.89 4.96 -14.10
N PRO A 84 -21.63 3.94 -14.95
CA PRO A 84 -22.53 2.79 -15.10
C PRO A 84 -22.90 2.28 -13.72
N GLN A 85 -24.19 2.03 -13.52
CA GLN A 85 -24.82 1.73 -12.23
C GLN A 85 -24.05 0.58 -11.56
N GLY A 86 -23.07 0.94 -10.73
CA GLY A 86 -22.08 0.00 -10.21
C GLY A 86 -22.77 -1.10 -9.42
N LEU A 87 -22.18 -2.30 -9.42
CA LEU A 87 -22.72 -3.42 -8.67
C LEU A 87 -22.92 -3.01 -7.21
N LYS A 88 -24.14 -3.18 -6.68
CA LYS A 88 -24.42 -2.93 -5.27
C LYS A 88 -23.63 -3.94 -4.43
N MET A 89 -23.02 -3.47 -3.35
CA MET A 89 -22.30 -4.36 -2.47
C MET A 89 -23.26 -5.28 -1.71
N GLU A 90 -23.04 -6.57 -1.84
CA GLU A 90 -23.76 -7.61 -1.12
C GLU A 90 -22.90 -8.26 -0.04
N LYS A 91 -23.53 -9.08 0.79
CA LYS A 91 -22.80 -9.85 1.80
C LYS A 91 -21.81 -10.79 1.09
N HIS A 92 -20.59 -10.82 1.60
CA HIS A 92 -19.50 -11.67 1.12
C HIS A 92 -18.81 -11.25 -0.17
N HIS A 93 -19.19 -10.12 -0.78
CA HIS A 93 -18.41 -9.60 -1.89
C HIS A 93 -16.96 -9.36 -1.48
N GLN A 94 -16.05 -9.79 -2.34
CA GLN A 94 -14.66 -9.37 -2.29
C GLN A 94 -14.52 -8.10 -3.12
N ILE A 95 -13.71 -7.19 -2.60
CA ILE A 95 -13.45 -5.88 -3.19
C ILE A 95 -11.96 -5.62 -3.25
N LYS A 96 -11.54 -4.76 -4.17
CA LYS A 96 -10.24 -4.10 -4.08
C LYS A 96 -10.42 -2.65 -3.65
N LEU A 97 -9.52 -2.17 -2.81
CA LEU A 97 -9.54 -0.79 -2.32
C LEU A 97 -8.42 -0.01 -3.01
N TYR A 98 -8.80 0.84 -3.96
CA TYR A 98 -7.86 1.64 -4.74
C TYR A 98 -7.69 3.04 -4.13
N ASN A 99 -6.49 3.37 -3.68
CA ASN A 99 -6.20 4.68 -3.13
C ASN A 99 -6.18 5.74 -4.25
N LEU A 100 -7.01 6.77 -4.14
CA LEU A 100 -7.14 7.79 -5.19
C LEU A 100 -5.92 8.71 -5.31
N HIS A 101 -5.15 8.87 -4.23
CA HIS A 101 -3.96 9.73 -4.26
C HIS A 101 -2.73 8.99 -4.80
N THR A 102 -2.41 7.82 -4.26
CA THR A 102 -1.23 7.06 -4.70
C THR A 102 -1.46 6.22 -5.94
N GLN A 103 -2.71 6.06 -6.37
CA GLN A 103 -3.08 5.24 -7.52
C GLN A 103 -2.66 3.76 -7.34
N ARG A 104 -2.88 3.22 -6.13
CA ARG A 104 -2.41 1.88 -5.72
C ARG A 104 -3.48 1.14 -4.92
N TYR A 105 -3.46 -0.18 -4.97
CA TYR A 105 -4.40 -1.03 -4.24
C TYR A 105 -3.91 -1.31 -2.82
N LEU A 106 -4.83 -1.34 -1.86
CA LEU A 106 -4.58 -1.85 -0.52
C LEU A 106 -4.18 -3.32 -0.61
N HIS A 107 -3.09 -3.67 0.04
CA HIS A 107 -2.41 -4.94 -0.10
C HIS A 107 -1.96 -5.47 1.26
N SER A 108 -2.07 -6.77 1.49
CA SER A 108 -1.46 -7.45 2.64
C SER A 108 -0.90 -8.80 2.24
N HIS A 109 0.08 -9.30 2.98
CA HIS A 109 0.78 -10.54 2.66
C HIS A 109 1.27 -11.25 3.93
N ALA A 110 1.89 -12.42 3.78
CA ALA A 110 2.38 -13.21 4.91
C ALA A 110 3.66 -12.67 5.57
N ILE A 111 4.27 -11.61 5.02
CA ILE A 111 5.38 -10.89 5.67
C ILE A 111 4.84 -10.17 6.89
N LYS A 112 5.59 -10.25 8.00
CA LYS A 112 5.20 -9.70 9.29
C LYS A 112 6.05 -8.50 9.63
N HIS A 113 5.46 -7.54 10.33
CA HIS A 113 6.18 -6.48 11.01
C HIS A 113 7.15 -7.09 12.03
N GLU A 114 8.38 -6.59 12.06
CA GLU A 114 9.46 -7.13 12.89
C GLU A 114 9.14 -7.07 14.40
N HIS A 115 8.45 -6.01 14.85
CA HIS A 115 8.23 -5.72 16.27
C HIS A 115 6.93 -6.28 16.86
N ASN A 116 5.90 -6.54 16.04
CA ASN A 116 4.56 -6.87 16.55
C ASN A 116 3.95 -8.16 15.95
N LYS A 117 4.65 -8.85 15.05
CA LYS A 117 4.24 -10.13 14.42
C LYS A 117 2.92 -10.08 13.64
N SER A 118 2.32 -8.90 13.47
CA SER A 118 1.17 -8.73 12.57
C SER A 118 1.64 -8.72 11.13
N ASN A 119 0.79 -9.17 10.22
CA ASN A 119 1.07 -9.10 8.80
C ASN A 119 1.14 -7.63 8.37
N GLU A 120 2.08 -7.33 7.49
CA GLU A 120 2.21 -5.97 6.97
C GLU A 120 1.03 -5.62 6.07
N VAL A 121 0.72 -4.32 6.03
CA VAL A 121 -0.27 -3.73 5.13
C VAL A 121 0.40 -2.59 4.39
N SER A 122 0.24 -2.58 3.08
CA SER A 122 0.87 -1.62 2.18
C SER A 122 -0.09 -1.26 1.06
N THR A 123 0.32 -0.34 0.18
CA THR A 123 -0.33 -0.19 -1.13
C THR A 123 0.61 -0.57 -2.27
N CYS A 124 0.17 -1.43 -3.18
CA CYS A 124 0.94 -1.87 -4.35
C CYS A 124 0.36 -1.32 -5.65
N ASN A 125 1.24 -0.99 -6.61
CA ASN A 125 0.81 -0.78 -8.00
C ASN A 125 0.97 -2.08 -8.76
N ASN A 126 -0.05 -2.50 -9.50
CA ASN A 126 0.09 -3.52 -10.54
C ASN A 126 0.51 -4.92 -10.02
N CYS A 127 0.23 -5.25 -8.76
CA CYS A 127 0.48 -6.59 -8.22
C CYS A 127 -0.46 -7.63 -8.85
N ASN A 128 -1.67 -7.24 -9.29
CA ASN A 128 -2.69 -8.11 -9.89
C ASN A 128 -2.84 -9.46 -9.16
N TYR A 129 -2.66 -9.41 -7.84
CA TYR A 129 -2.46 -10.59 -7.01
C TYR A 129 -3.71 -10.82 -6.18
N GLU A 130 -3.92 -12.08 -5.81
CA GLU A 130 -5.02 -12.49 -4.93
C GLU A 130 -4.98 -11.80 -3.55
N TYR A 131 -3.83 -11.20 -3.20
CA TYR A 131 -3.55 -10.43 -1.97
C TYR A 131 -4.06 -8.97 -1.98
N ASP A 132 -4.67 -8.51 -3.07
CA ASP A 132 -5.29 -7.18 -3.15
C ASP A 132 -6.80 -7.24 -2.83
N TRP A 133 -7.34 -8.45 -2.66
CA TRP A 133 -8.75 -8.66 -2.36
C TRP A 133 -9.01 -8.58 -0.85
N TRP A 134 -10.05 -7.85 -0.52
CA TRP A 134 -10.54 -7.65 0.84
C TRP A 134 -12.02 -7.97 0.88
N GLN A 135 -12.51 -8.30 2.06
CA GLN A 135 -13.92 -8.55 2.28
C GLN A 135 -14.39 -7.65 3.42
N ILE A 136 -15.51 -6.96 3.20
CA ILE A 136 -16.18 -6.21 4.26
C ILE A 136 -17.14 -7.18 4.96
N ILE A 137 -16.96 -7.34 6.27
CA ILE A 137 -17.74 -8.26 7.10
C ILE A 137 -18.59 -7.45 8.07
N TRP A 138 -19.90 -7.72 8.08
CA TRP A 138 -20.85 -7.10 9.01
C TRP A 138 -21.31 -8.10 10.06
N ILE A 139 -21.01 -7.83 11.34
CA ILE A 139 -21.45 -8.64 12.49
C ILE A 139 -22.01 -7.70 13.54
N ASN A 140 -23.26 -7.91 13.97
CA ASN A 140 -23.92 -7.10 15.02
C ASN A 140 -23.84 -5.59 14.77
N ASN A 141 -24.10 -5.16 13.52
CA ASN A 141 -24.00 -3.76 13.06
C ASN A 141 -22.59 -3.15 13.13
N LYS A 142 -21.56 -3.97 13.33
CA LYS A 142 -20.16 -3.57 13.30
C LYS A 142 -19.53 -4.05 12.00
N THR A 143 -18.62 -3.25 11.47
CA THR A 143 -17.93 -3.54 10.22
C THR A 143 -16.48 -3.87 10.48
N TYR A 144 -16.01 -4.93 9.83
CA TYR A 144 -14.65 -5.42 9.90
C TYR A 144 -14.10 -5.59 8.49
N ILE A 145 -12.82 -5.31 8.31
CA ILE A 145 -12.14 -5.46 7.01
C ILE A 145 -11.27 -6.71 7.09
N TYR A 146 -11.59 -7.70 6.29
CA TYR A 146 -10.97 -9.02 6.31
C TYR A 146 -10.15 -9.26 5.05
N HIS A 147 -9.00 -9.89 5.21
CA HIS A 147 -8.13 -10.29 4.11
C HIS A 147 -8.22 -11.81 3.91
N PRO A 148 -8.85 -12.30 2.82
CA PRO A 148 -9.18 -13.71 2.65
C PRO A 148 -7.97 -14.64 2.59
N ILE A 149 -6.92 -14.25 1.88
CA ILE A 149 -5.76 -15.12 1.62
C ILE A 149 -4.93 -15.34 2.89
N THR A 150 -4.67 -14.28 3.66
CA THR A 150 -3.90 -14.39 4.91
C THR A 150 -4.75 -14.77 6.11
N GLN A 151 -6.08 -14.79 5.96
CA GLN A 151 -7.05 -15.09 7.01
C GLN A 151 -6.92 -14.17 8.24
N THR A 152 -6.74 -12.88 7.98
CA THR A 152 -6.51 -11.87 9.01
C THR A 152 -7.42 -10.67 8.84
N TYR A 153 -7.62 -9.91 9.92
CA TYR A 153 -8.40 -8.68 9.91
C TYR A 153 -7.49 -7.46 9.96
N LEU A 154 -7.89 -6.40 9.26
CA LEU A 154 -7.22 -5.10 9.29
C LEU A 154 -7.30 -4.52 10.70
N LYS A 155 -6.16 -4.12 11.23
CA LYS A 155 -6.02 -3.67 12.62
C LYS A 155 -5.19 -2.40 12.72
N CYS A 156 -5.61 -1.51 13.60
CA CYS A 156 -4.81 -0.40 14.10
C CYS A 156 -3.99 -0.89 15.32
N LEU A 157 -2.67 -0.90 15.19
CA LEU A 157 -1.79 -1.57 16.15
C LEU A 157 -1.37 -0.65 17.29
N GLN A 158 -0.76 0.48 16.93
CA GLN A 158 -0.27 1.47 17.88
C GLN A 158 -0.54 2.85 17.31
N THR A 159 -1.00 3.77 18.15
CA THR A 159 -1.18 5.18 17.80
C THR A 159 -0.24 6.06 18.60
N ILE A 160 0.39 7.02 17.92
CA ILE A 160 1.29 8.02 18.48
C ILE A 160 1.03 9.33 17.73
N ASN A 161 0.77 10.43 18.46
CA ASN A 161 0.63 11.78 17.90
C ASN A 161 -0.28 11.85 16.67
N ASP A 162 -1.52 11.39 16.80
CA ASP A 162 -2.55 11.42 15.74
C ASP A 162 -2.24 10.60 14.48
N MET A 163 -1.21 9.76 14.53
CA MET A 163 -0.91 8.75 13.52
C MET A 163 -0.90 7.38 14.16
N GLY A 164 -1.14 6.34 13.37
CA GLY A 164 -1.05 4.97 13.87
C GLY A 164 -0.60 3.97 12.84
N GLU A 165 0.10 2.95 13.34
CA GLU A 165 0.53 1.82 12.54
C GLU A 165 -0.66 0.90 12.24
N VAL A 166 -0.67 0.34 11.04
CA VAL A 166 -1.67 -0.62 10.58
C VAL A 166 -0.99 -1.94 10.24
N GLY A 167 -1.68 -3.02 10.58
CA GLY A 167 -1.29 -4.38 10.18
C GLY A 167 -2.52 -5.26 10.01
N CYS A 168 -2.30 -6.56 9.88
CA CYS A 168 -3.36 -7.54 9.97
C CYS A 168 -3.06 -8.65 10.98
N LEU A 169 -4.07 -9.01 11.78
CA LEU A 169 -3.97 -10.07 12.78
C LEU A 169 -5.06 -11.12 12.62
N GLN A 170 -4.72 -12.35 13.01
CA GLN A 170 -5.67 -13.45 13.09
C GLN A 170 -6.40 -13.38 14.43
N ASN A 171 -7.73 -13.57 14.41
CA ASN A 171 -8.59 -13.61 15.61
C ASN A 171 -8.65 -12.32 16.46
N ASP A 172 -8.15 -11.20 15.95
CA ASP A 172 -8.25 -9.90 16.61
C ASP A 172 -8.79 -8.88 15.60
N MET A 173 -9.94 -8.30 15.93
CA MET A 173 -10.80 -7.59 15.00
C MET A 173 -11.03 -6.16 15.48
N ASP A 174 -10.61 -5.19 14.68
CA ASP A 174 -10.93 -3.79 14.93
C ASP A 174 -12.18 -3.37 14.17
N GLU A 175 -12.99 -2.51 14.81
CA GLU A 175 -14.20 -1.96 14.22
C GLU A 175 -13.86 -0.77 13.32
N TRP A 176 -14.38 -0.79 12.11
CA TRP A 176 -14.22 0.28 11.12
C TRP A 176 -15.57 0.89 10.77
N GLU A 177 -15.59 2.20 10.59
CA GLU A 177 -16.70 2.96 10.05
C GLU A 177 -16.40 3.26 8.58
N ILE A 178 -17.31 2.86 7.69
CA ILE A 178 -17.22 3.21 6.26
C ILE A 178 -18.01 4.50 6.05
N ILE A 179 -17.30 5.56 5.66
CA ILE A 179 -17.88 6.86 5.37
C ILE A 179 -17.91 7.01 3.85
N ALA A 180 -19.09 7.14 3.28
CA ALA A 180 -19.34 7.33 1.85
C ALA A 180 -20.38 8.44 1.66
N ASP A 181 -20.32 9.15 0.53
CA ASP A 181 -21.36 10.11 0.16
C ASP A 181 -22.63 9.42 -0.36
N ASP A 182 -22.47 8.20 -0.89
CA ASP A 182 -23.57 7.40 -1.41
C ASP A 182 -24.38 6.76 -0.26
N GLU A 183 -25.72 6.78 -0.37
CA GLU A 183 -26.61 6.08 0.58
C GLU A 183 -26.37 4.56 0.60
N GLU A 184 -25.92 4.01 -0.52
CA GLU A 184 -25.60 2.61 -0.70
C GLU A 184 -24.21 2.47 -1.28
N ILE A 185 -23.39 1.61 -0.67
CA ILE A 185 -22.04 1.33 -1.17
C ILE A 185 -22.14 0.46 -2.44
N LYS A 186 -21.50 0.93 -3.51
CA LYS A 186 -21.47 0.29 -4.82
C LYS A 186 -20.06 0.16 -5.32
N GLN A 187 -19.87 -0.62 -6.37
CA GLN A 187 -18.67 -0.57 -7.17
C GLN A 187 -18.44 0.89 -7.63
N TYR A 188 -17.20 1.34 -7.53
CA TYR A 188 -16.73 2.71 -7.78
C TYR A 188 -17.12 3.76 -6.76
N SER A 189 -17.85 3.41 -5.69
CA SER A 189 -18.05 4.33 -4.56
C SER A 189 -16.72 4.77 -3.98
N ILE A 190 -16.63 6.06 -3.66
CA ILE A 190 -15.49 6.67 -2.97
C ILE A 190 -15.82 6.65 -1.48
N ILE A 191 -14.92 6.08 -0.69
CA ILE A 191 -15.10 5.88 0.73
C ILE A 191 -13.88 6.39 1.51
N LYS A 192 -14.10 6.63 2.80
CA LYS A 192 -13.06 6.68 3.82
C LYS A 192 -13.31 5.56 4.84
N LEU A 193 -12.23 4.98 5.36
CA LEU A 193 -12.29 3.97 6.41
C LEU A 193 -11.78 4.58 7.71
N LYS A 194 -12.66 4.76 8.69
CA LYS A 194 -12.32 5.33 10.00
C LYS A 194 -12.27 4.22 11.04
N HIS A 195 -11.15 4.10 11.72
CA HIS A 195 -11.00 3.18 12.84
C HIS A 195 -11.81 3.70 14.04
N LEU A 196 -12.81 2.93 14.49
CA LEU A 196 -13.85 3.41 15.40
C LEU A 196 -13.29 3.82 16.77
N CYS A 197 -12.35 3.04 17.32
CA CYS A 197 -11.79 3.31 18.65
C CYS A 197 -10.92 4.59 18.68
N THR A 198 -10.13 4.81 17.64
CA THR A 198 -9.18 5.94 17.59
C THR A 198 -9.73 7.18 16.89
N GLY A 199 -10.78 7.03 16.09
CA GLY A 199 -11.30 8.08 15.21
C GLY A 199 -10.40 8.45 14.03
N LEU A 200 -9.27 7.75 13.85
CA LEU A 200 -8.32 7.98 12.77
C LEU A 200 -8.72 7.23 11.49
N TYR A 201 -8.26 7.71 10.35
CA TYR A 201 -8.66 7.29 9.01
C TYR A 201 -7.52 6.53 8.33
N LEU A 202 -7.84 5.38 7.73
CA LEU A 202 -6.90 4.61 6.92
C LEU A 202 -6.41 5.47 5.75
N HIS A 203 -5.10 5.60 5.61
CA HIS A 203 -4.47 6.35 4.54
C HIS A 203 -3.16 5.70 4.12
N THR A 204 -2.64 6.18 2.99
CA THR A 204 -1.32 5.81 2.47
C THR A 204 -0.29 6.91 2.71
N GLN A 205 0.97 6.52 2.87
CA GLN A 205 2.12 7.42 2.99
C GLN A 205 2.95 7.36 1.70
N PRO A 206 2.71 8.25 0.72
CA PRO A 206 3.32 8.16 -0.62
C PRO A 206 4.85 8.26 -0.63
N TYR A 207 5.44 8.87 0.41
CA TYR A 207 6.88 9.11 0.50
C TYR A 207 7.61 8.11 1.39
N GLN A 208 6.90 7.09 1.88
CA GLN A 208 7.49 6.03 2.70
C GLN A 208 7.22 4.67 2.06
N SER A 209 8.29 3.95 1.78
CA SER A 209 8.26 2.62 1.20
C SER A 209 9.05 1.65 2.07
N LYS A 210 8.43 0.52 2.41
CA LYS A 210 9.12 -0.61 3.05
C LYS A 210 9.83 -1.50 2.04
N ILE A 211 9.16 -1.73 0.91
CA ILE A 211 9.61 -2.54 -0.21
C ILE A 211 9.50 -1.67 -1.45
N GLU A 212 10.39 -1.87 -2.43
CA GLU A 212 10.33 -1.17 -3.70
C GLU A 212 8.91 -1.30 -4.30
N ASN A 213 8.31 -0.16 -4.70
CA ASN A 213 6.95 -0.08 -5.23
C ASN A 213 5.81 -0.42 -4.26
N GLN A 214 6.05 -0.46 -2.96
CA GLN A 214 4.99 -0.53 -1.95
C GLN A 214 5.05 0.69 -1.04
N HIS A 215 3.91 1.35 -0.81
CA HIS A 215 3.82 2.45 0.15
C HIS A 215 3.29 1.96 1.48
N ILE A 216 3.73 2.60 2.57
CA ILE A 216 3.24 2.31 3.92
C ILE A 216 1.78 2.74 4.05
N VAL A 217 0.99 1.89 4.70
CA VAL A 217 -0.38 2.19 5.12
C VAL A 217 -0.41 2.45 6.62
N SER A 218 -1.16 3.46 7.02
CA SER A 218 -1.30 3.90 8.42
C SER A 218 -2.68 4.49 8.64
N VAL A 219 -2.97 4.91 9.88
CA VAL A 219 -4.15 5.74 10.19
C VAL A 219 -3.74 7.16 10.58
N CYS A 220 -4.52 8.18 10.20
CA CYS A 220 -4.27 9.59 10.56
C CYS A 220 -5.55 10.41 10.69
N LYS A 221 -5.43 11.69 11.02
CA LYS A 221 -6.54 12.66 11.01
C LYS A 221 -7.23 12.80 9.63
N PRO A 222 -8.51 13.21 9.58
CA PRO A 222 -9.40 13.16 8.41
C PRO A 222 -9.00 14.00 7.18
N ASP A 223 -8.16 15.02 7.36
CA ASP A 223 -7.94 16.10 6.37
C ASP A 223 -6.91 15.75 5.29
N VAL A 224 -6.65 14.46 5.07
CA VAL A 224 -5.62 14.00 4.13
C VAL A 224 -6.29 13.38 2.90
N ALA A 225 -6.00 13.92 1.71
CA ALA A 225 -6.47 13.38 0.44
C ALA A 225 -6.11 11.88 0.25
N ASN A 226 -5.02 11.46 0.89
CA ASN A 226 -4.48 10.09 0.88
C ASN A 226 -5.36 9.09 1.65
N ALA A 227 -6.42 9.54 2.31
CA ALA A 227 -7.40 8.70 3.00
C ALA A 227 -8.63 8.35 2.14
N LEU A 228 -8.67 8.80 0.87
CA LEU A 228 -9.75 8.48 -0.06
C LEU A 228 -9.46 7.17 -0.81
N TRP A 229 -10.41 6.25 -0.72
CA TRP A 229 -10.34 4.93 -1.37
C TRP A 229 -11.53 4.77 -2.31
N ARG A 230 -11.30 4.22 -3.49
CA ARG A 230 -12.36 3.78 -4.39
C ARG A 230 -12.51 2.27 -4.26
N ILE A 231 -13.74 1.81 -4.12
CA ILE A 231 -14.05 0.39 -4.27
C ILE A 231 -13.96 0.07 -5.75
N THR A 232 -13.01 -0.76 -6.12
CA THR A 232 -12.78 -1.24 -7.49
C THR A 232 -12.91 -2.75 -7.49
N ASP A 233 -13.35 -3.33 -8.60
CA ASP A 233 -13.57 -4.78 -8.76
C ASP A 233 -14.42 -5.38 -7.63
N MET A 234 -15.61 -5.89 -7.94
CA MET A 234 -16.49 -6.51 -6.95
C MET A 234 -16.92 -7.87 -7.46
N GLN A 235 -16.69 -8.92 -6.67
CA GLN A 235 -16.99 -10.32 -7.01
C GLN A 235 -17.59 -11.08 -5.84
#